data_AF-A0A971L1W4-F1
#
_entry.id   AF-A0A971L1W4-F1
#
_cell.length_a   1.000
_cell.length_b   1.000
_cell.length_c   1.000
_cell.angle_alpha   90.00
_cell.angle_beta   90.00
_cell.angle_gamma   90.00
#
_symmetry.space_group_name_H-M   'P 1'
#
loop_
_entity.id
_entity.type
_entity.pdbx_description
1 polymer ?
#
loop_
_entity_poly.entity_id
_entity_poly.type
_entity_poly.pdbx_seq_one_letter_code
_entity_poly.pdbx_strand_id
1 'polypeptide(L)'
;MDKLKHCIERIEITDRTMSGVVIEPTLINFFFGNNGTGKTTISKAIREKNGLTWEEGANPEDYEVHVYDRDFVAGNFPNYEKLPGIFTAGKATAEDVRAIQQKTDEKRNCDETARAARANAAKKKAELDMLLENFTNTFWSHTTKERTKLKSAMGGYIGSTKAFAAKMLENSEGPVEHDLDALAILCETAFDQNGKHYSRFQKAESYTKLATMTEAFNLLEQAITSSRDTEFSRFVSALKATDWVRQGHEHFREISDHKCPYCQQKLPASIEVDIASCFDEQYQKDMADLKAFLDAYTEDTNGFISVFEANLSIERLPRIDLTEYKSKLELFKKLVEGNIRKIGEKIKEPSLPVTLDDMKTTRNELNALIDGFNTAIDENNTIIAAKPDKQKVCKRG
;
A
#
# COMPACT_ATOMS: atom_id res chain seq x y z
N MET A 1 45.78 24.00 114.74
CA MET A 1 44.89 23.13 113.96
C MET A 1 45.59 22.88 112.64
N ASP A 2 46.07 21.65 112.45
CA ASP A 2 46.73 21.28 111.20
C ASP A 2 45.70 21.16 110.08
N LYS A 3 46.00 21.69 108.90
CA LYS A 3 45.10 21.64 107.74
C LYS A 3 45.07 20.21 107.19
N LEU A 4 43.88 19.73 106.86
CA LEU A 4 43.68 18.39 106.28
C LEU A 4 44.43 18.28 104.94
N LYS A 5 45.31 17.30 104.81
CA LYS A 5 45.97 16.90 103.54
C LYS A 5 45.28 15.65 103.01
N HIS A 6 45.29 15.44 101.69
CA HIS A 6 44.72 14.25 101.06
C HIS A 6 45.40 13.96 99.73
N CYS A 7 45.82 12.69 99.54
CA CYS A 7 46.42 12.12 98.32
C CYS A 7 47.76 12.71 97.86
N ILE A 8 47.84 14.01 97.61
CA ILE A 8 49.07 14.69 97.17
C ILE A 8 49.66 15.41 98.37
N GLU A 9 50.88 15.06 98.75
CA GLU A 9 51.56 15.67 99.90
C GLU A 9 52.42 16.86 99.50
N ARG A 10 52.96 16.82 98.28
CA ARG A 10 53.89 17.82 97.76
C ARG A 10 53.77 17.97 96.26
N ILE A 11 53.86 19.20 95.79
CA ILE A 11 53.94 19.57 94.38
C ILE A 11 55.25 20.34 94.20
N GLU A 12 56.18 19.76 93.46
CA GLU A 12 57.44 20.38 93.10
C GLU A 12 57.41 20.79 91.63
N ILE A 13 57.38 22.11 91.40
CA ILE A 13 57.25 22.66 90.05
C ILE A 13 58.64 22.92 89.50
N THR A 14 58.97 22.14 88.47
CA THR A 14 60.16 22.34 87.64
C THR A 14 59.74 22.44 86.18
N ASP A 15 59.52 23.66 85.71
CA ASP A 15 59.22 23.99 84.31
C ASP A 15 60.11 25.15 83.83
N ARG A 16 60.07 25.47 82.54
CA ARG A 16 60.86 26.52 81.88
C ARG A 16 60.64 27.91 82.47
N THR A 17 59.49 28.16 83.12
CA THR A 17 59.11 29.47 83.65
C THR A 17 59.12 29.55 85.19
N MET A 18 59.13 28.42 85.89
CA MET A 18 59.19 28.34 87.37
C MET A 18 59.97 27.08 87.77
N SER A 19 61.00 27.24 88.60
CA SER A 19 61.86 26.13 89.06
C SER A 19 62.12 26.23 90.56
N GLY A 20 62.14 25.08 91.24
CA GLY A 20 62.42 24.97 92.67
C GLY A 20 61.27 25.43 93.57
N VAL A 21 60.07 25.60 93.02
CA VAL A 21 58.88 25.99 93.81
C VAL A 21 58.23 24.74 94.37
N VAL A 22 58.24 24.65 95.70
CA VAL A 22 57.62 23.56 96.44
C VAL A 22 56.33 24.07 97.07
N ILE A 23 55.23 23.38 96.79
CA ILE A 23 53.92 23.64 97.37
C ILE A 23 53.54 22.40 98.17
N GLU A 24 53.13 22.59 99.42
CA GLU A 24 52.50 21.54 100.23
C GLU A 24 50.99 21.76 100.20
N PRO A 25 50.26 21.08 99.28
CA PRO A 25 48.83 21.27 99.17
C PRO A 25 48.10 20.71 100.39
N THR A 26 46.92 21.28 100.61
CA THR A 26 45.91 20.79 101.55
C THR A 26 44.70 20.28 100.76
N LEU A 27 43.63 19.82 101.41
CA LEU A 27 42.43 19.32 100.72
C LEU A 27 41.85 20.36 99.73
N ILE A 28 41.92 21.66 100.06
CA ILE A 28 41.44 22.75 99.21
C ILE A 28 42.53 23.80 99.10
N ASN A 29 42.98 24.09 97.87
CA ASN A 29 44.03 25.07 97.60
C ASN A 29 43.51 26.17 96.67
N PHE A 30 43.70 27.42 97.07
CA PHE A 30 43.36 28.58 96.25
C PHE A 30 44.64 29.20 95.69
N PHE A 31 44.87 29.06 94.39
CA PHE A 31 45.97 29.72 93.67
C PHE A 31 45.44 30.94 92.92
N PHE A 32 45.73 32.14 93.42
CA PHE A 32 45.33 33.40 92.81
C PHE A 32 46.54 34.33 92.60
N GLY A 33 46.45 35.23 91.63
CA GLY A 33 47.53 36.15 91.29
C GLY A 33 47.31 36.83 89.95
N ASN A 34 48.13 37.82 89.60
CA ASN A 34 48.04 38.54 88.33
C ASN A 34 48.37 37.63 87.12
N ASN A 35 48.07 38.10 85.90
CA ASN A 35 48.45 37.39 84.69
C ASN A 35 49.98 37.23 84.63
N GLY A 36 50.45 36.05 84.24
CA GLY A 36 51.89 35.74 84.17
C GLY A 36 52.52 35.20 85.47
N THR A 37 51.79 35.10 86.58
CA THR A 37 52.33 34.59 87.86
C THR A 37 52.39 33.05 87.97
N GLY A 38 52.32 32.33 86.85
CA GLY A 38 52.50 30.87 86.83
C GLY A 38 51.29 29.99 87.17
N LYS A 39 50.07 30.54 87.30
CA LYS A 39 48.85 29.76 87.58
C LYS A 39 48.61 28.62 86.58
N THR A 40 48.80 28.89 85.29
CA THR A 40 48.67 27.89 84.21
C THR A 40 49.79 26.85 84.26
N THR A 41 50.99 27.25 84.70
CA THR A 41 52.11 26.33 84.90
C THR A 41 51.79 25.32 86.00
N ILE A 42 51.19 25.78 87.11
CA ILE A 42 50.72 24.92 88.20
C ILE A 42 49.63 23.95 87.69
N SER A 43 48.62 24.45 86.97
CA SER A 43 47.53 23.61 86.47
C SER A 43 48.03 22.55 85.48
N LYS A 44 49.00 22.90 84.64
CA LYS A 44 49.63 21.98 83.69
C LYS A 44 50.47 20.90 84.39
N ALA A 45 51.28 21.27 85.38
CA ALA A 45 52.06 20.30 86.15
C ALA A 45 51.15 19.28 86.85
N ILE A 46 50.04 19.73 87.43
CA ILE A 46 49.02 18.86 88.04
C ILE A 46 48.39 17.92 86.98
N ARG A 47 47.99 18.46 85.82
CA ARG A 47 47.40 17.65 84.72
C ARG A 47 48.34 16.54 84.25
N GLU A 48 49.62 16.87 84.07
CA GLU A 48 50.63 15.95 83.55
C GLU A 48 51.18 15.00 84.64
N LYS A 49 50.63 15.08 85.87
CA LYS A 49 51.12 14.38 87.07
C LYS A 49 52.62 14.59 87.31
N ASN A 50 53.16 15.73 86.87
CA ASN A 50 54.59 16.03 86.89
C ASN A 50 54.97 16.73 88.19
N GLY A 51 55.95 16.18 88.92
CA GLY A 51 56.42 16.74 90.19
C GLY A 51 55.48 16.55 91.38
N LEU A 52 54.49 15.64 91.27
CA LEU A 52 53.58 15.30 92.36
C LEU A 52 54.17 14.20 93.24
N THR A 53 54.26 14.44 94.55
CA THR A 53 54.51 13.41 95.56
C THR A 53 53.19 13.02 96.20
N TRP A 54 52.88 11.74 96.15
CA TRP A 54 51.64 11.18 96.69
C TRP A 54 51.89 10.59 98.09
N GLU A 55 50.82 10.50 98.88
CA GLU A 55 50.81 9.89 100.21
C GLU A 55 51.29 8.44 100.16
N GLU A 56 52.00 7.99 101.21
CA GLU A 56 52.59 6.65 101.27
C GLU A 56 51.49 5.56 101.15
N GLY A 57 51.54 4.78 100.07
CA GLY A 57 50.54 3.75 99.75
C GLY A 57 49.47 4.16 98.73
N ALA A 58 49.40 5.43 98.33
CA ALA A 58 48.54 5.86 97.23
C ALA A 58 49.19 5.57 95.87
N ASN A 59 48.44 4.93 94.96
CA ASN A 59 48.87 4.72 93.59
C ASN A 59 48.30 5.83 92.68
N PRO A 60 49.13 6.65 92.01
CA PRO A 60 48.67 7.73 91.14
C PRO A 60 47.72 7.29 90.01
N GLU A 61 47.78 6.03 89.57
CA GLU A 61 46.92 5.48 88.53
C GLU A 61 45.49 5.21 89.00
N ASP A 62 45.26 5.09 90.31
CA ASP A 62 43.93 4.87 90.88
C ASP A 62 43.10 6.16 90.92
N TYR A 63 43.70 7.30 90.52
CA TYR A 63 43.09 8.62 90.56
C TYR A 63 43.07 9.29 89.18
N GLU A 64 41.89 9.78 88.80
CA GLU A 64 41.70 10.62 87.63
C GLU A 64 41.88 12.10 88.01
N VAL A 65 42.83 12.77 87.36
CA VAL A 65 43.14 14.18 87.62
C VAL A 65 42.41 15.04 86.60
N HIS A 66 41.38 15.75 87.05
CA HIS A 66 40.65 16.70 86.22
C HIS A 66 41.19 18.12 86.39
N VAL A 67 41.68 18.70 85.29
CA VAL A 67 42.12 20.10 85.24
C VAL A 67 41.28 20.87 84.24
N TYR A 68 40.44 21.77 84.76
CA TYR A 68 39.66 22.70 83.96
C TYR A 68 40.51 23.95 83.65
N ASP A 69 41.14 23.99 82.47
CA ASP A 69 41.92 25.14 82.00
C ASP A 69 41.56 25.53 80.55
N ARG A 70 42.30 26.50 80.00
CA ARG A 70 42.08 27.02 78.65
C ARG A 70 42.21 25.94 77.56
N ASP A 71 43.11 24.98 77.71
CA ASP A 71 43.34 23.94 76.71
C ASP A 71 42.21 22.91 76.74
N PHE A 72 41.67 22.61 77.93
CA PHE A 72 40.45 21.80 78.07
C PHE A 72 39.26 22.47 77.37
N VAL A 73 39.07 23.78 77.56
CA VAL A 73 38.00 24.53 76.90
C VAL A 73 38.20 24.58 75.38
N ALA A 74 39.42 24.86 74.90
CA ALA A 74 39.71 24.92 73.47
C ALA A 74 39.52 23.57 72.76
N GLY A 75 39.91 22.46 73.40
CA GLY A 75 39.80 21.12 72.82
C GLY A 75 38.37 20.56 72.79
N ASN A 76 37.52 20.96 73.74
CA ASN A 76 36.17 20.41 73.86
C ASN A 76 35.07 21.38 73.42
N PHE A 77 35.38 22.68 73.30
CA PHE A 77 34.42 23.72 72.91
C PHE A 77 35.01 24.69 71.86
N PRO A 78 35.41 24.19 70.67
CA PRO A 78 36.06 25.01 69.65
C PRO A 78 35.21 26.17 69.11
N ASN A 79 33.90 26.18 69.39
CA ASN A 79 32.95 27.24 68.99
C ASN A 79 32.31 27.97 70.19
N TYR A 80 32.98 28.04 71.35
CA TYR A 80 32.42 28.66 72.56
C TYR A 80 31.92 30.11 72.34
N GLU A 81 32.50 30.85 71.39
CA GLU A 81 32.12 32.23 71.10
C GLU A 81 31.00 32.41 70.05
N LYS A 82 30.52 31.35 69.36
CA LYS A 82 29.70 31.50 68.13
C LYS A 82 28.32 30.84 68.09
N LEU A 83 27.80 30.30 69.19
CA LEU A 83 26.48 29.66 69.17
C LEU A 83 25.55 30.14 70.30
N PRO A 84 24.42 30.80 70.00
CA PRO A 84 23.36 31.03 70.98
C PRO A 84 22.61 29.71 71.22
N GLY A 85 22.85 29.07 72.36
CA GLY A 85 21.89 28.16 73.01
C GLY A 85 21.92 26.66 72.67
N ILE A 86 22.88 26.14 71.88
CA ILE A 86 23.02 24.68 71.67
C ILE A 86 24.47 24.25 71.89
N PHE A 87 24.73 23.56 73.00
CA PHE A 87 26.03 22.96 73.31
C PHE A 87 26.05 21.52 72.81
N THR A 88 26.80 21.24 71.74
CA THR A 88 27.07 19.86 71.31
C THR A 88 28.31 19.37 72.03
N ALA A 89 28.15 18.50 73.03
CA ALA A 89 29.25 17.84 73.72
C ALA A 89 29.56 16.49 73.03
N GLY A 90 30.77 16.35 72.47
CA GLY A 90 31.25 15.11 71.86
C GLY A 90 32.38 15.34 70.85
N LYS A 91 33.31 14.38 70.73
CA LYS A 91 34.44 14.36 69.77
C LYS A 91 33.97 14.15 68.31
N ALA A 92 33.02 14.92 67.81
CA ALA A 92 32.86 15.05 66.36
C ALA A 92 33.93 16.02 65.88
N THR A 93 34.86 15.55 65.05
CA THR A 93 35.97 16.38 64.60
C THR A 93 35.49 17.40 63.57
N ALA A 94 36.18 18.53 63.44
CA ALA A 94 35.88 19.50 62.39
C ALA A 94 36.00 18.90 60.97
N GLU A 95 36.73 17.78 60.82
CA GLU A 95 36.88 17.02 59.58
C GLU A 95 35.61 16.27 59.20
N ASP A 96 34.92 15.65 60.17
CA ASP A 96 33.65 14.94 59.94
C ASP A 96 32.56 15.88 59.40
N VAL A 97 32.47 17.09 59.96
CA VAL A 97 31.53 18.12 59.50
C VAL A 97 31.84 18.56 58.07
N ARG A 98 33.13 18.73 57.72
CA ARG A 98 33.54 19.06 56.34
C ARG A 98 33.23 17.93 55.36
N ALA A 99 33.48 16.68 55.75
CA ALA A 99 33.18 15.52 54.91
C ALA A 99 31.67 15.35 54.65
N ILE A 100 30.84 15.56 55.67
CA ILE A 100 29.37 15.56 55.53
C ILE A 100 28.91 16.67 54.58
N GLN A 101 29.46 17.89 54.74
CA GLN A 101 29.12 19.00 53.86
C GLN A 101 29.49 18.70 52.41
N GLN A 102 30.72 18.20 52.16
CA GLN A 102 31.16 17.82 50.82
C GLN A 102 30.27 16.74 50.19
N LYS A 103 29.95 15.67 50.94
CA LYS A 103 29.06 14.60 50.45
C LYS A 103 27.64 15.09 50.19
N THR A 104 27.16 16.06 50.98
CA THR A 104 25.85 16.69 50.77
C THR A 104 25.83 17.52 49.49
N ASP A 105 26.90 18.29 49.22
CA ASP A 105 27.05 19.08 48.00
C ASP A 105 27.21 18.17 46.76
N GLU A 106 27.99 17.09 46.86
CA GLU A 106 28.12 16.06 45.81
C GLU A 106 26.77 15.42 45.48
N LYS A 107 25.99 15.05 46.51
CA LYS A 107 24.64 14.51 46.34
C LYS A 107 23.73 15.51 45.65
N ARG A 108 23.74 16.78 46.08
CA ARG A 108 22.93 17.84 45.46
C ARG A 108 23.25 17.99 43.98
N ASN A 109 24.53 18.05 43.62
CA ASN A 109 24.95 18.16 42.21
C ASN A 109 24.52 16.93 41.40
N CYS A 110 24.62 15.72 41.96
CA CYS A 110 24.18 14.50 41.31
C CYS A 110 22.65 14.49 41.11
N ASP A 111 21.88 14.91 42.11
CA ASP A 111 20.43 15.00 42.04
C ASP A 111 19.97 16.03 41.00
N GLU A 112 20.63 17.19 40.93
CA GLU A 112 20.37 18.21 39.91
C GLU A 112 20.68 17.69 38.50
N THR A 113 21.81 17.01 38.32
CA THR A 113 22.20 16.39 37.04
C THR A 113 21.20 15.32 36.61
N ALA A 114 20.78 14.45 37.54
CA ALA A 114 19.79 13.41 37.28
C ALA A 114 18.41 14.01 36.93
N ARG A 115 18.00 15.08 37.60
CA ARG A 115 16.76 15.81 37.25
C ARG A 115 16.84 16.41 35.85
N ALA A 116 17.94 17.07 35.52
CA ALA A 116 18.14 17.65 34.19
C ALA A 116 18.15 16.58 33.08
N ALA A 117 18.84 15.45 33.31
CA ALA A 117 18.88 14.33 32.37
C ALA A 117 17.48 13.71 32.15
N ARG A 118 16.71 13.51 33.22
CA ARG A 118 15.33 13.01 33.13
C ARG A 118 14.41 13.99 32.39
N ALA A 119 14.53 15.29 32.66
CA ALA A 119 13.77 16.31 31.96
C ALA A 119 14.11 16.34 30.46
N ASN A 120 15.39 16.25 30.10
CA ASN A 120 15.83 16.16 28.71
C ASN A 120 15.34 14.88 28.01
N ALA A 121 15.40 13.73 28.67
CA ALA A 121 14.89 12.47 28.14
C ALA A 121 13.37 12.54 27.90
N ALA A 122 12.62 13.11 28.85
CA ALA A 122 11.17 13.32 28.69
C ALA A 122 10.86 14.26 27.53
N LYS A 123 11.61 15.37 27.39
CA LYS A 123 11.46 16.30 26.26
C LYS A 123 11.74 15.61 24.92
N LYS A 124 12.85 14.86 24.81
CA LYS A 124 13.20 14.13 23.59
C LYS A 124 12.18 13.05 23.24
N LYS A 125 11.63 12.37 24.24
CA LYS A 125 10.53 11.41 24.04
C LYS A 125 9.27 12.11 23.50
N ALA A 126 8.89 13.25 24.07
CA ALA A 126 7.74 14.02 23.58
C ALA A 126 7.94 14.54 22.14
N GLU A 127 9.16 15.01 21.80
CA GLU A 127 9.52 15.39 20.43
C GLU A 127 9.41 14.20 19.47
N LEU A 128 9.90 13.03 19.85
CA LEU A 128 9.80 11.80 19.05
C LEU A 128 8.34 11.37 18.84
N ASP A 129 7.54 11.37 19.91
CA ASP A 129 6.13 10.99 19.85
C ASP A 129 5.35 11.93 18.91
N MET A 130 5.62 13.24 18.98
CA MET A 130 5.01 14.25 18.09
C MET A 130 5.44 14.05 16.62
N LEU A 131 6.72 13.76 16.36
CA LEU A 131 7.20 13.48 15.01
C LEU A 131 6.57 12.21 14.43
N LEU A 132 6.47 11.14 15.23
CA LEU A 132 5.85 9.88 14.83
C LEU A 132 4.35 10.06 14.56
N GLU A 133 3.65 10.83 15.38
CA GLU A 133 2.24 11.15 15.17
C GLU A 133 2.03 11.94 13.88
N ASN A 134 2.83 12.98 13.64
CA ASN A 134 2.76 13.77 12.42
C ASN A 134 3.07 12.93 11.17
N PHE A 135 4.12 12.11 11.22
CA PHE A 135 4.45 11.15 10.16
C PHE A 135 3.27 10.22 9.89
N THR A 136 2.72 9.60 10.93
CA THR A 136 1.61 8.65 10.82
C THR A 136 0.39 9.28 10.14
N ASN A 137 0.00 10.48 10.56
CA ASN A 137 -1.15 11.19 9.99
C ASN A 137 -0.92 11.61 8.52
N THR A 138 0.27 12.13 8.22
CA THR A 138 0.67 12.53 6.87
C THR A 138 0.70 11.32 5.95
N PHE A 139 1.40 10.26 6.35
CA PHE A 139 1.46 9.00 5.61
C PHE A 139 0.07 8.43 5.34
N TRP A 140 -0.81 8.38 6.36
CA TRP A 140 -2.14 7.81 6.21
C TRP A 140 -3.00 8.59 5.23
N SER A 141 -2.97 9.93 5.30
CA SER A 141 -3.73 10.78 4.38
C SER A 141 -3.23 10.65 2.95
N HIS A 142 -1.91 10.73 2.72
CA HIS A 142 -1.30 10.66 1.40
C HIS A 142 -1.48 9.30 0.71
N THR A 143 -1.52 8.19 1.46
CA THR A 143 -1.64 6.83 0.90
C THR A 143 -3.07 6.32 0.76
N THR A 144 -4.07 7.19 0.92
CA THR A 144 -5.49 6.78 0.94
C THR A 144 -5.91 6.11 -0.37
N LYS A 145 -5.46 6.62 -1.52
CA LYS A 145 -5.81 6.10 -2.85
C LYS A 145 -5.30 4.67 -3.02
N GLU A 146 -4.03 4.44 -2.70
CA GLU A 146 -3.33 3.17 -2.82
C GLU A 146 -3.95 2.15 -1.87
N ARG A 147 -4.18 2.54 -0.60
CA ARG A 147 -4.81 1.66 0.40
C ARG A 147 -6.25 1.26 0.02
N THR A 148 -6.99 2.15 -0.63
CA THR A 148 -8.34 1.82 -1.12
C THR A 148 -8.28 0.85 -2.30
N LYS A 149 -7.40 1.07 -3.29
CA LYS A 149 -7.27 0.19 -4.46
C LYS A 149 -6.64 -1.18 -4.14
N LEU A 150 -5.71 -1.24 -3.19
CA LEU A 150 -4.96 -2.46 -2.83
C LEU A 150 -5.49 -3.15 -1.56
N LYS A 151 -6.72 -2.80 -1.15
CA LYS A 151 -7.33 -3.29 0.10
C LYS A 151 -7.33 -4.82 0.22
N SER A 152 -7.48 -5.53 -0.90
CA SER A 152 -7.47 -7.00 -0.98
C SER A 152 -6.13 -7.61 -0.55
N ALA A 153 -4.99 -6.98 -0.89
CA ALA A 153 -3.65 -7.44 -0.53
C ALA A 153 -3.19 -6.98 0.86
N MET A 154 -3.74 -5.89 1.37
CA MET A 154 -3.33 -5.25 2.62
C MET A 154 -4.06 -5.80 3.87
N GLY A 155 -4.71 -6.97 3.75
CA GLY A 155 -5.34 -7.66 4.86
C GLY A 155 -4.37 -7.91 6.02
N GLY A 156 -4.74 -7.48 7.23
CA GLY A 156 -3.91 -7.57 8.44
C GLY A 156 -3.03 -6.35 8.73
N TYR A 157 -2.79 -5.46 7.75
CA TYR A 157 -1.97 -4.25 7.93
C TYR A 157 -2.80 -2.98 8.17
N ILE A 158 -3.97 -2.86 7.53
CA ILE A 158 -4.83 -1.66 7.62
C ILE A 158 -5.53 -1.52 8.99
N GLY A 159 -5.52 -2.57 9.83
CA GLY A 159 -6.21 -2.57 11.13
C GLY A 159 -5.62 -1.61 12.18
N SER A 160 -4.38 -1.14 12.00
CA SER A 160 -3.74 -0.16 12.89
C SER A 160 -2.85 0.78 12.09
N THR A 161 -3.25 2.04 12.00
CA THR A 161 -2.49 3.12 11.37
C THR A 161 -1.05 3.18 11.88
N LYS A 162 -0.86 3.07 13.20
CA LYS A 162 0.46 3.11 13.83
C LYS A 162 1.32 1.90 13.46
N ALA A 163 0.74 0.69 13.45
CA ALA A 163 1.49 -0.51 13.10
C ALA A 163 1.92 -0.49 11.62
N PHE A 164 1.04 -0.01 10.72
CA PHE A 164 1.37 0.12 9.31
C PHE A 164 2.45 1.17 9.05
N ALA A 165 2.33 2.35 9.67
CA ALA A 165 3.33 3.41 9.60
C ALA A 165 4.71 2.93 10.12
N ALA A 166 4.74 2.20 11.24
CA ALA A 166 5.96 1.61 11.77
C ALA A 166 6.56 0.58 10.79
N LYS A 167 5.74 -0.27 10.19
CA LYS A 167 6.19 -1.26 9.20
C LYS A 167 6.81 -0.62 7.97
N MET A 168 6.27 0.51 7.52
CA MET A 168 6.84 1.27 6.40
C MET A 168 8.19 1.89 6.74
N LEU A 169 8.42 2.30 7.99
CA LEU A 169 9.73 2.78 8.46
C LEU A 169 10.75 1.65 8.59
N GLU A 170 10.31 0.43 8.90
CA GLU A 170 11.17 -0.77 8.95
C GLU A 170 11.56 -1.27 7.55
N ASN A 171 10.74 -0.97 6.53
CA ASN A 171 10.98 -1.48 5.19
C ASN A 171 12.19 -0.77 4.57
N SER A 172 13.27 -1.54 4.37
CA SER A 172 14.56 -1.05 3.85
C SER A 172 14.71 -1.29 2.35
N GLU A 173 13.75 -1.98 1.73
CA GLU A 173 13.69 -2.08 0.27
C GLU A 173 13.25 -0.72 -0.29
N GLY A 174 14.03 -0.17 -1.22
CA GLY A 174 13.74 1.12 -1.84
C GLY A 174 12.40 1.11 -2.61
N PRO A 175 11.82 2.30 -2.86
CA PRO A 175 10.54 2.40 -3.56
C PRO A 175 10.66 1.85 -4.99
N VAL A 176 9.68 1.05 -5.40
CA VAL A 176 9.52 0.57 -6.77
C VAL A 176 8.26 1.20 -7.35
N GLU A 177 8.39 1.78 -8.55
CA GLU A 177 7.25 2.36 -9.25
C GLU A 177 6.40 1.25 -9.88
N HIS A 178 5.10 1.30 -9.62
CA HIS A 178 4.12 0.37 -10.15
C HIS A 178 2.95 1.14 -10.77
N ASP A 179 2.41 0.61 -11.86
CA ASP A 179 1.07 0.98 -12.30
C ASP A 179 0.06 0.48 -11.27
N LEU A 180 -0.55 1.43 -10.55
CA LEU A 180 -1.47 1.16 -9.47
C LEU A 180 -2.73 0.42 -9.94
N ASP A 181 -3.20 0.66 -11.16
CA ASP A 181 -4.39 -0.01 -11.70
C ASP A 181 -4.08 -1.46 -12.08
N ALA A 182 -2.94 -1.69 -12.73
CA ALA A 182 -2.47 -3.05 -13.02
C ALA A 182 -2.20 -3.87 -11.74
N LEU A 183 -1.59 -3.24 -10.72
CA LEU A 183 -1.33 -3.88 -9.43
C LEU A 183 -2.63 -4.18 -8.68
N ALA A 184 -3.61 -3.27 -8.69
CA ALA A 184 -4.92 -3.50 -8.09
C ALA A 184 -5.62 -4.69 -8.71
N ILE A 185 -5.66 -4.78 -10.04
CA ILE A 185 -6.19 -5.94 -10.77
C ILE A 185 -5.51 -7.24 -10.35
N LEU A 186 -4.18 -7.22 -10.26
CA LEU A 186 -3.40 -8.39 -9.89
C LEU A 186 -3.76 -8.86 -8.48
N CYS A 187 -3.86 -7.92 -7.53
CA CYS A 187 -4.18 -8.24 -6.14
C CYS A 187 -5.63 -8.66 -5.93
N GLU A 188 -6.60 -7.97 -6.55
CA GLU A 188 -8.00 -8.40 -6.53
C GLU A 188 -8.14 -9.83 -7.05
N THR A 189 -7.51 -10.15 -8.19
CA THR A 189 -7.57 -11.49 -8.78
C THR A 189 -6.84 -12.54 -7.93
N ALA A 190 -5.65 -12.22 -7.40
CA ALA A 190 -4.84 -13.16 -6.62
C ALA A 190 -5.46 -13.46 -5.24
N PHE A 191 -6.18 -12.51 -4.64
CA PHE A 191 -6.83 -12.68 -3.34
C PHE A 191 -8.32 -13.06 -3.44
N ASP A 192 -8.91 -13.07 -4.63
CA ASP A 192 -10.29 -13.56 -4.84
C ASP A 192 -10.37 -15.06 -4.53
N GLN A 193 -11.14 -15.42 -3.49
CA GLN A 193 -11.34 -16.80 -3.07
C GLN A 193 -12.16 -17.60 -4.10
N ASN A 194 -13.00 -16.92 -4.88
CA ASN A 194 -13.84 -17.51 -5.93
C ASN A 194 -13.18 -17.43 -7.33
N GLY A 195 -11.94 -16.94 -7.39
CA GLY A 195 -11.20 -16.78 -8.62
C GLY A 195 -11.03 -18.11 -9.35
N LYS A 196 -11.35 -18.11 -10.64
CA LYS A 196 -11.38 -19.30 -11.50
C LYS A 196 -10.91 -18.99 -12.91
N HIS A 197 -10.72 -20.05 -13.69
CA HIS A 197 -10.41 -19.96 -15.11
C HIS A 197 -11.67 -19.64 -15.93
N TYR A 198 -11.52 -18.77 -16.93
CA TYR A 198 -12.55 -18.47 -17.91
C TYR A 198 -12.12 -18.93 -19.30
N SER A 199 -13.09 -19.40 -20.08
CA SER A 199 -12.87 -19.81 -21.47
C SER A 199 -12.71 -18.59 -22.38
N ARG A 200 -11.88 -18.73 -23.42
CA ARG A 200 -11.69 -17.68 -24.43
C ARG A 200 -12.89 -17.57 -25.35
N PHE A 201 -13.20 -16.33 -25.73
CA PHE A 201 -14.13 -16.00 -26.79
C PHE A 201 -13.54 -16.45 -28.14
N GLN A 202 -14.40 -16.96 -29.02
CA GLN A 202 -14.02 -17.42 -30.34
C GLN A 202 -14.17 -16.31 -31.37
N LYS A 203 -13.22 -16.20 -32.30
CA LYS A 203 -13.28 -15.23 -33.40
C LYS A 203 -13.98 -15.86 -34.60
N ALA A 204 -14.70 -15.04 -35.37
CA ALA A 204 -15.14 -15.45 -36.68
C ALA A 204 -13.98 -15.25 -37.67
N GLU A 205 -13.50 -16.34 -38.26
CA GLU A 205 -12.34 -16.32 -39.17
C GLU A 205 -12.73 -15.84 -40.59
N SER A 206 -12.00 -16.32 -41.59
CA SER A 206 -12.24 -15.97 -43.00
C SER A 206 -13.45 -16.71 -43.57
N TYR A 207 -13.94 -16.21 -44.70
CA TYR A 207 -14.93 -16.90 -45.51
C TYR A 207 -14.46 -18.30 -45.88
N THR A 208 -15.35 -19.29 -45.82
CA THR A 208 -15.02 -20.65 -46.24
C THR A 208 -15.43 -20.87 -47.68
N LYS A 209 -16.69 -20.55 -48.02
CA LYS A 209 -17.24 -20.74 -49.37
C LYS A 209 -17.06 -19.52 -50.26
N LEU A 210 -17.28 -18.31 -49.73
CA LEU A 210 -17.17 -17.08 -50.52
C LEU A 210 -15.74 -16.77 -51.00
N ALA A 211 -14.72 -17.34 -50.37
CA ALA A 211 -13.31 -17.06 -50.66
C ALA A 211 -12.92 -17.34 -52.13
N THR A 212 -13.63 -18.25 -52.80
CA THR A 212 -13.34 -18.65 -54.19
C THR A 212 -14.39 -18.15 -55.19
N MET A 213 -15.35 -17.31 -54.77
CA MET A 213 -16.49 -16.90 -55.61
C MET A 213 -16.36 -15.47 -56.18
N THR A 214 -15.13 -15.04 -56.49
CA THR A 214 -14.87 -13.68 -57.01
C THR A 214 -15.62 -13.39 -58.31
N GLU A 215 -15.70 -14.35 -59.23
CA GLU A 215 -16.44 -14.16 -60.48
C GLU A 215 -17.94 -13.97 -60.24
N ALA A 216 -18.54 -14.78 -59.38
CA ALA A 216 -19.95 -14.64 -59.01
C ALA A 216 -20.23 -13.36 -58.21
N PHE A 217 -19.26 -12.88 -57.42
CA PHE A 217 -19.35 -11.57 -56.77
C PHE A 217 -19.37 -10.42 -57.78
N ASN A 218 -18.54 -10.49 -58.82
CA ASN A 218 -18.48 -9.46 -59.88
C ASN A 218 -19.82 -9.33 -60.64
N LEU A 219 -20.60 -10.41 -60.73
CA LEU A 219 -21.93 -10.39 -61.36
C LEU A 219 -22.93 -9.47 -60.65
N LEU A 220 -22.72 -9.15 -59.38
CA LEU A 220 -23.60 -8.23 -58.63
C LEU A 220 -23.60 -6.84 -59.25
N GLU A 221 -22.43 -6.34 -59.66
CA GLU A 221 -22.25 -4.99 -60.22
C GLU A 221 -22.50 -4.91 -61.73
N GLN A 222 -22.71 -6.05 -62.39
CA GLN A 222 -22.92 -6.13 -63.84
C GLN A 222 -24.40 -6.26 -64.18
N ALA A 223 -24.87 -5.61 -65.25
CA ALA A 223 -26.20 -5.90 -65.78
C ALA A 223 -26.18 -7.25 -66.52
N ILE A 224 -26.91 -8.24 -66.01
CA ILE A 224 -26.99 -9.56 -66.64
C ILE A 224 -28.09 -9.51 -67.69
N THR A 225 -27.67 -9.60 -68.94
CA THR A 225 -28.55 -9.54 -70.12
C THR A 225 -28.13 -10.64 -71.11
N SER A 226 -29.04 -11.12 -71.95
CA SER A 226 -28.68 -12.10 -72.99
C SER A 226 -27.77 -11.47 -74.03
N SER A 227 -26.80 -12.26 -74.48
CA SER A 227 -25.86 -11.87 -75.54
C SER A 227 -26.39 -12.15 -76.94
N ARG A 228 -27.54 -12.83 -77.07
CA ARG A 228 -28.15 -13.17 -78.37
C ARG A 228 -28.79 -11.95 -79.04
N ASP A 229 -28.45 -11.76 -80.31
CA ASP A 229 -28.96 -10.68 -81.17
C ASP A 229 -30.14 -11.15 -82.05
N THR A 230 -31.24 -11.57 -81.42
CA THR A 230 -32.52 -11.79 -82.13
C THR A 230 -33.32 -10.50 -82.18
N GLU A 231 -34.24 -10.37 -83.14
CA GLU A 231 -35.14 -9.20 -83.23
C GLU A 231 -35.96 -9.01 -81.94
N PHE A 232 -36.45 -10.11 -81.36
CA PHE A 232 -37.18 -10.08 -80.10
C PHE A 232 -36.28 -9.71 -78.90
N SER A 233 -35.06 -10.25 -78.81
CA SER A 233 -34.10 -9.88 -77.76
C SER A 233 -33.74 -8.39 -77.81
N ARG A 234 -33.52 -7.83 -79.01
CA ARG A 234 -33.28 -6.39 -79.21
C ARG A 234 -34.48 -5.55 -78.79
N PHE A 235 -35.69 -5.96 -79.15
CA PHE A 235 -36.93 -5.28 -78.76
C PHE A 235 -37.10 -5.25 -77.23
N VAL A 236 -36.98 -6.41 -76.58
CA VAL A 236 -37.14 -6.53 -75.12
C VAL A 236 -36.05 -5.75 -74.37
N SER A 237 -34.81 -5.80 -74.86
CA SER A 237 -33.68 -5.04 -74.31
C SER A 237 -33.87 -3.53 -74.47
N ALA A 238 -34.34 -3.07 -75.63
CA ALA A 238 -34.61 -1.66 -75.89
C ALA A 238 -35.69 -1.09 -74.95
N LEU A 239 -36.68 -1.91 -74.58
CA LEU A 239 -37.71 -1.57 -73.61
C LEU A 239 -37.24 -1.66 -72.14
N LYS A 240 -36.02 -2.17 -71.89
CA LYS A 240 -35.55 -2.54 -70.55
C LYS A 240 -36.54 -3.45 -69.81
N ALA A 241 -37.18 -4.35 -70.56
CA ALA A 241 -38.27 -5.19 -70.09
C ALA A 241 -37.86 -6.65 -69.90
N THR A 242 -36.57 -6.98 -69.99
CA THR A 242 -36.05 -8.36 -69.92
C THR A 242 -36.53 -9.11 -68.68
N ASP A 243 -36.43 -8.47 -67.51
CA ASP A 243 -36.86 -9.08 -66.25
C ASP A 243 -38.38 -9.25 -66.16
N TRP A 244 -39.13 -8.30 -66.71
CA TRP A 244 -40.60 -8.38 -66.80
C TRP A 244 -41.05 -9.50 -67.74
N VAL A 245 -40.43 -9.63 -68.91
CA VAL A 245 -40.70 -10.71 -69.86
C VAL A 245 -40.36 -12.06 -69.25
N ARG A 246 -39.24 -12.18 -68.54
CA ARG A 246 -38.86 -13.41 -67.81
C ARG A 246 -39.90 -13.80 -66.78
N GLN A 247 -40.24 -12.86 -65.88
CA GLN A 247 -41.21 -13.10 -64.81
C GLN A 247 -42.59 -13.44 -65.39
N GLY A 248 -43.02 -12.74 -66.44
CA GLY A 248 -44.27 -13.00 -67.14
C GLY A 248 -44.29 -14.39 -67.78
N HIS A 249 -43.20 -14.81 -68.43
CA HIS A 249 -43.07 -16.16 -68.98
C HIS A 249 -43.14 -17.22 -67.89
N GLU A 250 -42.34 -17.09 -66.82
CA GLU A 250 -42.33 -18.04 -65.69
C GLU A 250 -43.72 -18.21 -65.03
N HIS A 251 -44.50 -17.13 -64.90
CA HIS A 251 -45.79 -17.18 -64.21
C HIS A 251 -46.96 -17.64 -65.09
N PHE A 252 -46.93 -17.38 -66.40
CA PHE A 252 -48.11 -17.53 -67.26
C PHE A 252 -47.96 -18.55 -68.40
N ARG A 253 -46.80 -19.20 -68.54
CA ARG A 253 -46.53 -20.19 -69.58
C ARG A 253 -47.55 -21.33 -69.61
N GLU A 254 -47.96 -21.84 -68.45
CA GLU A 254 -48.81 -23.06 -68.37
C GLU A 254 -50.31 -22.75 -68.25
N ILE A 255 -50.69 -21.52 -67.96
CA ILE A 255 -52.06 -21.17 -67.49
C ILE A 255 -52.94 -20.65 -68.64
N SER A 256 -52.35 -20.32 -69.79
CA SER A 256 -52.93 -19.34 -70.69
C SER A 256 -53.63 -19.87 -71.95
N ASP A 257 -53.80 -21.19 -72.14
CA ASP A 257 -54.40 -21.79 -73.36
C ASP A 257 -53.83 -21.16 -74.66
N HIS A 258 -52.51 -20.91 -74.67
CA HIS A 258 -51.80 -20.20 -75.74
C HIS A 258 -52.33 -18.79 -76.07
N LYS A 259 -52.94 -18.09 -75.11
CA LYS A 259 -53.37 -16.69 -75.23
C LYS A 259 -52.51 -15.78 -74.36
N CYS A 260 -52.29 -14.55 -74.81
CA CYS A 260 -51.61 -13.54 -74.01
C CYS A 260 -52.47 -13.20 -72.77
N PRO A 261 -51.94 -13.26 -71.54
CA PRO A 261 -52.70 -12.95 -70.33
C PRO A 261 -53.14 -11.46 -70.25
N TYR A 262 -52.52 -10.58 -71.03
CA TYR A 262 -52.82 -9.15 -71.03
C TYR A 262 -53.86 -8.75 -72.09
N CYS A 263 -53.67 -9.17 -73.35
CA CYS A 263 -54.56 -8.78 -74.45
C CYS A 263 -55.48 -9.91 -74.95
N GLN A 264 -55.36 -11.12 -74.40
CA GLN A 264 -56.14 -12.32 -74.73
C GLN A 264 -56.02 -12.81 -76.19
N GLN A 265 -55.13 -12.20 -76.98
CA GLN A 265 -54.84 -12.66 -78.34
C GLN A 265 -54.07 -13.98 -78.32
N LYS A 266 -54.27 -14.80 -79.35
CA LYS A 266 -53.50 -16.04 -79.52
C LYS A 266 -52.02 -15.72 -79.73
N LEU A 267 -51.14 -16.36 -78.98
CA LEU A 267 -49.70 -16.17 -79.09
C LEU A 267 -49.16 -16.82 -80.37
N PRO A 268 -48.11 -16.24 -81.00
CA PRO A 268 -47.42 -16.87 -82.12
C PRO A 268 -46.84 -18.23 -81.74
N ALA A 269 -46.78 -19.17 -82.70
CA ALA A 269 -46.17 -20.48 -82.47
C ALA A 269 -44.67 -20.40 -82.11
N SER A 270 -43.98 -19.31 -82.50
CA SER A 270 -42.58 -19.05 -82.19
C SER A 270 -42.32 -18.48 -80.79
N ILE A 271 -43.36 -18.08 -80.04
CA ILE A 271 -43.20 -17.27 -78.82
C ILE A 271 -42.26 -17.90 -77.78
N GLU A 272 -42.29 -19.23 -77.62
CA GLU A 272 -41.42 -19.94 -76.69
C GLU A 272 -39.95 -19.89 -77.15
N VAL A 273 -39.70 -19.96 -78.45
CA VAL A 273 -38.35 -19.84 -79.05
C VAL A 273 -37.86 -18.40 -78.94
N ASP A 274 -38.74 -17.43 -79.20
CA ASP A 274 -38.44 -16.01 -79.13
C ASP A 274 -38.07 -15.61 -77.69
N ILE A 275 -38.87 -16.02 -76.70
CA ILE A 275 -38.57 -15.80 -75.27
C ILE A 275 -37.31 -16.54 -74.83
N ALA A 276 -37.12 -17.80 -75.22
CA ALA A 276 -35.91 -18.55 -74.89
C ALA A 276 -34.64 -17.90 -75.48
N SER A 277 -34.75 -17.22 -76.63
CA SER A 277 -33.63 -16.48 -77.21
C SER A 277 -33.16 -15.30 -76.35
N CYS A 278 -34.00 -14.79 -75.45
CA CYS A 278 -33.66 -13.74 -74.48
C CYS A 278 -32.90 -14.27 -73.26
N PHE A 279 -32.68 -15.58 -73.12
CA PHE A 279 -32.02 -16.19 -71.96
C PHE A 279 -31.06 -17.30 -72.40
N ASP A 280 -29.95 -16.90 -73.03
CA ASP A 280 -28.94 -17.81 -73.55
C ASP A 280 -28.17 -18.59 -72.47
N GLU A 281 -27.24 -19.46 -72.90
CA GLU A 281 -26.46 -20.30 -71.98
C GLU A 281 -25.63 -19.48 -70.99
N GLN A 282 -25.11 -18.32 -71.40
CA GLN A 282 -24.34 -17.45 -70.53
C GLN A 282 -25.24 -16.82 -69.46
N TYR A 283 -26.40 -16.30 -69.85
CA TYR A 283 -27.40 -15.78 -68.91
C TYR A 283 -27.80 -16.85 -67.88
N GLN A 284 -28.10 -18.08 -68.33
CA GLN A 284 -28.48 -19.17 -67.43
C GLN A 284 -27.35 -19.54 -66.46
N LYS A 285 -26.10 -19.53 -66.94
CA LYS A 285 -24.93 -19.77 -66.11
C LYS A 285 -24.74 -18.67 -65.07
N ASP A 286 -24.79 -17.40 -65.46
CA ASP A 286 -24.64 -16.27 -64.53
C ASP A 286 -25.73 -16.28 -63.46
N MET A 287 -26.96 -16.65 -63.83
CA MET A 287 -28.07 -16.83 -62.89
C MET A 287 -27.86 -17.99 -61.92
N ALA A 288 -27.27 -19.10 -62.38
CA ALA A 288 -26.92 -20.22 -61.51
C ALA A 288 -25.78 -19.83 -60.54
N ASP A 289 -24.76 -19.14 -61.04
CA ASP A 289 -23.63 -18.65 -60.25
C ASP A 289 -24.08 -17.65 -59.18
N LEU A 290 -25.01 -16.73 -59.49
CA LEU A 290 -25.61 -15.81 -58.51
C LEU A 290 -26.42 -16.53 -57.41
N LYS A 291 -27.19 -17.57 -57.76
CA LYS A 291 -27.94 -18.35 -56.77
C LYS A 291 -27.00 -19.11 -55.85
N ALA A 292 -25.97 -19.76 -56.41
CA ALA A 292 -24.93 -20.41 -55.63
C ALA A 292 -24.18 -19.42 -54.74
N PHE A 293 -23.94 -18.20 -55.22
CA PHE A 293 -23.35 -17.12 -54.42
C PHE A 293 -24.24 -16.72 -53.24
N LEU A 294 -25.55 -16.57 -53.44
CA LEU A 294 -26.50 -16.27 -52.36
C LEU A 294 -26.47 -17.34 -51.27
N ASP A 295 -26.48 -18.62 -51.66
CA ASP A 295 -26.44 -19.74 -50.72
C ASP A 295 -25.13 -19.73 -49.92
N ALA A 296 -23.99 -19.60 -50.62
CA ALA A 296 -22.68 -19.51 -49.99
C ALA A 296 -22.55 -18.30 -49.07
N TYR A 297 -23.08 -17.14 -49.48
CA TYR A 297 -23.09 -15.92 -48.70
C TYR A 297 -23.87 -16.09 -47.40
N THR A 298 -25.08 -16.65 -47.51
CA THR A 298 -25.96 -16.90 -46.37
C THR A 298 -25.32 -17.88 -45.38
N GLU A 299 -24.70 -18.95 -45.88
CA GLU A 299 -24.07 -19.96 -45.01
C GLU A 299 -22.83 -19.42 -44.28
N ASP A 300 -21.89 -18.78 -45.00
CA ASP A 300 -20.69 -18.21 -44.38
C ASP A 300 -21.05 -17.14 -43.33
N THR A 301 -21.99 -16.26 -43.64
CA THR A 301 -22.38 -15.18 -42.72
C THR A 301 -23.17 -15.67 -41.51
N ASN A 302 -24.05 -16.67 -41.68
CA ASN A 302 -24.70 -17.34 -40.55
C ASN A 302 -23.71 -18.11 -39.67
N GLY A 303 -22.65 -18.67 -40.26
CA GLY A 303 -21.54 -19.26 -39.53
C GLY A 303 -20.87 -18.24 -38.61
N PHE A 304 -20.58 -17.03 -39.12
CA PHE A 304 -20.03 -15.95 -38.31
C PHE A 304 -20.98 -15.49 -37.20
N ILE A 305 -22.27 -15.29 -37.51
CA ILE A 305 -23.29 -14.93 -36.51
C ILE A 305 -23.34 -15.98 -35.40
N SER A 306 -23.35 -17.26 -35.76
CA SER A 306 -23.41 -18.36 -34.80
C SER A 306 -22.21 -18.36 -33.84
N VAL A 307 -21.00 -18.13 -34.36
CA VAL A 307 -19.78 -17.99 -33.52
C VAL A 307 -19.92 -16.81 -32.55
N PHE A 308 -20.37 -15.66 -33.04
CA PHE A 308 -20.52 -14.47 -32.21
C PHE A 308 -21.63 -14.60 -31.17
N GLU A 309 -22.71 -15.31 -31.46
CA GLU A 309 -23.79 -15.59 -30.52
C GLU A 309 -23.40 -16.63 -29.47
N ALA A 310 -22.65 -17.67 -29.85
CA ALA A 310 -22.15 -18.66 -28.90
C ALA A 310 -21.28 -18.04 -27.79
N ASN A 311 -20.52 -17.00 -28.13
CA ASN A 311 -19.75 -16.20 -27.17
C ASN A 311 -20.63 -15.47 -26.13
N LEU A 312 -21.92 -15.25 -26.38
CA LEU A 312 -22.83 -14.67 -25.39
C LEU A 312 -23.31 -15.68 -24.35
N SER A 313 -23.14 -16.98 -24.62
CA SER A 313 -23.55 -18.08 -23.74
C SER A 313 -22.43 -18.61 -22.86
N ILE A 314 -21.17 -18.25 -23.13
CA ILE A 314 -20.05 -18.67 -22.28
C ILE A 314 -20.04 -17.90 -20.96
N GLU A 315 -19.50 -18.53 -19.92
CA GLU A 315 -19.33 -17.87 -18.63
C GLU A 315 -18.34 -16.69 -18.75
N ARG A 316 -18.82 -15.50 -18.35
CA ARG A 316 -18.12 -14.23 -18.55
C ARG A 316 -17.28 -13.85 -17.32
N LEU A 317 -16.05 -13.40 -17.57
CA LEU A 317 -15.25 -12.71 -16.55
C LEU A 317 -15.96 -11.40 -16.11
N PRO A 318 -16.30 -11.19 -14.83
CA PRO A 318 -17.20 -10.11 -14.39
C PRO A 318 -16.84 -8.69 -14.81
N ARG A 319 -15.56 -8.38 -15.05
CA ARG A 319 -15.09 -7.06 -15.49
C ARG A 319 -15.24 -6.79 -16.99
N ILE A 320 -15.56 -7.79 -17.81
CA ILE A 320 -15.68 -7.63 -19.26
C ILE A 320 -17.06 -7.07 -19.61
N ASP A 321 -17.14 -5.84 -20.11
CA ASP A 321 -18.41 -5.29 -20.61
C ASP A 321 -18.70 -5.76 -22.05
N LEU A 322 -19.89 -6.33 -22.26
CA LEU A 322 -20.35 -6.82 -23.56
C LEU A 322 -21.32 -5.84 -24.26
N THR A 323 -21.53 -4.64 -23.72
CA THR A 323 -22.50 -3.68 -24.27
C THR A 323 -22.16 -3.30 -25.72
N GLU A 324 -20.91 -2.90 -25.98
CA GLU A 324 -20.46 -2.56 -27.33
C GLU A 324 -20.48 -3.78 -28.26
N TYR A 325 -20.04 -4.94 -27.77
CA TYR A 325 -20.05 -6.20 -28.52
C TYR A 325 -21.45 -6.58 -29.00
N LYS A 326 -22.46 -6.52 -28.12
CA LYS A 326 -23.87 -6.79 -28.46
C LYS A 326 -24.40 -5.80 -29.48
N SER A 327 -24.10 -4.51 -29.32
CA SER A 327 -24.53 -3.48 -30.27
C SER A 327 -23.94 -3.70 -31.66
N LYS A 328 -22.64 -4.02 -31.76
CA LYS A 328 -21.99 -4.32 -33.04
C LYS A 328 -22.47 -5.63 -33.65
N LEU A 329 -22.79 -6.64 -32.85
CA LEU A 329 -23.36 -7.90 -33.35
C LEU A 329 -24.73 -7.68 -34.00
N GLU A 330 -25.60 -6.86 -33.38
CA GLU A 330 -26.89 -6.51 -33.99
C GLU A 330 -26.74 -5.67 -35.26
N LEU A 331 -25.74 -4.77 -35.32
CA LEU A 331 -25.40 -4.08 -36.56
C LEU A 331 -24.93 -5.07 -37.65
N PHE A 332 -24.05 -6.01 -37.30
CA PHE A 332 -23.55 -7.02 -38.22
C PHE A 332 -24.68 -7.87 -38.81
N LYS A 333 -25.61 -8.35 -37.98
CA LYS A 333 -26.81 -9.10 -38.42
C LYS A 333 -27.65 -8.31 -39.42
N LYS A 334 -27.92 -7.02 -39.14
CA LYS A 334 -28.67 -6.16 -40.05
C LYS A 334 -27.98 -5.94 -41.39
N LEU A 335 -26.65 -5.80 -41.39
CA LEU A 335 -25.87 -5.70 -42.64
C LEU A 335 -25.96 -6.99 -43.45
N VAL A 336 -25.86 -8.15 -42.78
CA VAL A 336 -26.02 -9.46 -43.42
C VAL A 336 -27.41 -9.61 -44.04
N GLU A 337 -28.48 -9.33 -43.28
CA GLU A 337 -29.85 -9.37 -43.79
C GLU A 337 -30.06 -8.41 -44.98
N GLY A 338 -29.52 -7.20 -44.90
CA GLY A 338 -29.57 -6.21 -45.97
C GLY A 338 -28.90 -6.70 -47.26
N ASN A 339 -27.73 -7.32 -47.13
CA ASN A 339 -26.99 -7.87 -48.26
C ASN A 339 -27.67 -9.10 -48.86
N ILE A 340 -28.21 -10.01 -48.03
CA ILE A 340 -29.02 -11.16 -48.51
C ILE A 340 -30.21 -10.66 -49.33
N ARG A 341 -30.93 -9.63 -48.86
CA ARG A 341 -32.04 -9.02 -49.60
C ARG A 341 -31.58 -8.42 -50.93
N LYS A 342 -30.48 -7.65 -50.92
CA LYS A 342 -29.87 -7.06 -52.13
C LYS A 342 -29.51 -8.11 -53.18
N ILE A 343 -28.91 -9.23 -52.77
CA ILE A 343 -28.58 -10.34 -53.67
C ILE A 343 -29.88 -11.02 -54.18
N GLY A 344 -30.88 -11.19 -53.32
CA GLY A 344 -32.19 -11.71 -53.72
C GLY A 344 -32.90 -10.81 -54.75
N GLU A 345 -32.85 -9.49 -54.56
CA GLU A 345 -33.34 -8.49 -55.52
C GLU A 345 -32.59 -8.58 -56.85
N LYS A 346 -31.26 -8.74 -56.81
CA LYS A 346 -30.43 -8.97 -58.00
C LYS A 346 -30.85 -10.23 -58.77
N ILE A 347 -31.17 -11.33 -58.10
CA ILE A 347 -31.65 -12.56 -58.75
C ILE A 347 -33.05 -12.36 -59.33
N LYS A 348 -33.88 -11.55 -58.70
CA LYS A 348 -35.22 -11.22 -59.21
C LYS A 348 -35.17 -10.28 -60.41
N GLU A 349 -34.26 -9.30 -60.39
CA GLU A 349 -34.06 -8.30 -61.45
C GLU A 349 -32.59 -8.29 -61.91
N PRO A 350 -32.14 -9.34 -62.65
CA PRO A 350 -30.73 -9.50 -63.07
C PRO A 350 -30.17 -8.35 -63.90
N SER A 351 -31.02 -7.56 -64.55
CA SER A 351 -30.60 -6.38 -65.29
C SER A 351 -30.11 -5.22 -64.40
N LEU A 352 -30.45 -5.22 -63.10
CA LEU A 352 -30.08 -4.15 -62.16
C LEU A 352 -28.77 -4.44 -61.43
N PRO A 353 -27.76 -3.56 -61.51
CA PRO A 353 -26.57 -3.65 -60.68
C PRO A 353 -26.86 -3.42 -59.19
N VAL A 354 -26.16 -4.13 -58.33
CA VAL A 354 -26.31 -4.07 -56.87
C VAL A 354 -24.93 -4.06 -56.20
N THR A 355 -24.77 -3.19 -55.20
CA THR A 355 -23.56 -3.12 -54.36
C THR A 355 -23.90 -3.52 -52.92
N LEU A 356 -23.11 -4.43 -52.37
CA LEU A 356 -23.27 -4.91 -50.99
C LEU A 356 -22.67 -3.91 -50.00
N ASP A 357 -23.27 -3.82 -48.82
CA ASP A 357 -22.73 -3.04 -47.71
C ASP A 357 -21.51 -3.74 -47.10
N ASP A 358 -20.52 -2.95 -46.65
CA ASP A 358 -19.29 -3.49 -46.07
C ASP A 358 -19.51 -4.07 -44.67
N MET A 359 -19.76 -5.38 -44.62
CA MET A 359 -19.83 -6.12 -43.36
C MET A 359 -18.46 -6.54 -42.82
N LYS A 360 -17.39 -6.52 -43.66
CA LYS A 360 -16.06 -7.00 -43.28
C LYS A 360 -15.47 -6.11 -42.20
N THR A 361 -15.67 -4.81 -42.30
CA THR A 361 -15.26 -3.84 -41.27
C THR A 361 -15.91 -4.15 -39.92
N THR A 362 -17.24 -4.28 -39.87
CA THR A 362 -17.96 -4.60 -38.63
C THR A 362 -17.56 -5.96 -38.03
N ARG A 363 -17.33 -6.99 -38.87
CA ARG A 363 -16.80 -8.28 -38.41
C ARG A 363 -15.41 -8.13 -37.77
N ASN A 364 -14.53 -7.35 -38.38
CA ASN A 364 -13.18 -7.13 -37.87
C ASN A 364 -13.20 -6.35 -36.54
N GLU A 365 -14.10 -5.38 -36.39
CA GLU A 365 -14.30 -4.68 -35.12
C GLU A 365 -14.79 -5.61 -34.00
N LEU A 366 -15.74 -6.51 -34.28
CA LEU A 366 -16.16 -7.56 -33.34
C LEU A 366 -14.97 -8.44 -32.91
N ASN A 367 -14.15 -8.84 -33.88
CA ASN A 367 -12.94 -9.62 -33.63
C ASN A 367 -11.91 -8.85 -32.78
N ALA A 368 -11.78 -7.54 -32.95
CA ALA A 368 -10.90 -6.72 -32.14
C ALA A 368 -11.39 -6.59 -30.68
N LEU A 369 -12.70 -6.48 -30.47
CA LEU A 369 -13.28 -6.53 -29.11
C LEU A 369 -12.99 -7.89 -28.45
N ILE A 370 -13.13 -8.98 -29.21
CA ILE A 370 -12.79 -10.34 -28.73
C ILE A 370 -11.32 -10.45 -28.32
N ASP A 371 -10.39 -9.82 -29.04
CA ASP A 371 -8.97 -9.80 -28.65
C ASP A 371 -8.76 -9.11 -27.29
N GLY A 372 -9.43 -7.97 -27.07
CA GLY A 372 -9.39 -7.27 -25.78
C GLY A 372 -9.95 -8.13 -24.65
N PHE A 373 -11.08 -8.79 -24.87
CA PHE A 373 -11.68 -9.71 -23.90
C PHE A 373 -10.76 -10.88 -23.57
N ASN A 374 -10.18 -11.51 -24.60
CA ASN A 374 -9.29 -12.64 -24.43
C ASN A 374 -7.99 -12.26 -23.72
N THR A 375 -7.45 -11.06 -23.96
CA THR A 375 -6.29 -10.54 -23.21
C THR A 375 -6.59 -10.47 -21.71
N ALA A 376 -7.74 -9.88 -21.33
CA ALA A 376 -8.14 -9.80 -19.93
C ALA A 376 -8.42 -11.18 -19.29
N ILE A 377 -8.90 -12.15 -20.08
CA ILE A 377 -9.11 -13.54 -19.64
C ILE A 377 -7.77 -14.23 -19.42
N ASP A 378 -6.83 -14.09 -20.34
CA ASP A 378 -5.52 -14.72 -20.28
C ASP A 378 -4.71 -14.19 -19.09
N GLU A 379 -4.78 -12.88 -18.82
CA GLU A 379 -4.21 -12.27 -17.61
C GLU A 379 -4.81 -12.86 -16.33
N ASN A 380 -6.15 -12.93 -16.24
CA ASN A 380 -6.83 -13.53 -15.08
C ASN A 380 -6.38 -14.99 -14.89
N ASN A 381 -6.44 -15.78 -15.95
CA ASN A 381 -6.11 -17.20 -15.93
C ASN A 381 -4.66 -17.43 -15.52
N THR A 382 -3.74 -16.57 -15.97
CA THR A 382 -2.32 -16.60 -15.58
C THR A 382 -2.15 -16.29 -14.09
N ILE A 383 -2.87 -15.31 -13.55
CA ILE A 383 -2.82 -14.98 -12.12
C ILE A 383 -3.39 -16.13 -11.29
N ILE A 384 -4.53 -16.70 -11.69
CA ILE A 384 -5.17 -17.83 -11.00
C ILE A 384 -4.27 -19.07 -11.00
N ALA A 385 -3.59 -19.37 -12.11
CA ALA A 385 -2.65 -20.50 -12.19
C ALA A 385 -1.44 -20.33 -11.26
N ALA A 386 -0.94 -19.09 -11.09
CA ALA A 386 0.22 -18.75 -10.26
C ALA A 386 -0.16 -18.10 -8.92
N LYS A 387 -1.37 -18.37 -8.41
CA LYS A 387 -2.00 -17.61 -7.32
C LYS A 387 -1.11 -17.44 -6.07
N PRO A 388 -0.46 -18.49 -5.51
CA PRO A 388 0.36 -18.33 -4.31
C PRO A 388 1.54 -17.36 -4.49
N ASP A 389 2.17 -17.36 -5.67
CA ASP A 389 3.31 -16.49 -5.95
C ASP A 389 2.87 -15.06 -6.26
N LYS A 390 1.75 -14.89 -6.98
CA LYS A 390 1.17 -13.55 -7.20
C LYS A 390 0.71 -12.88 -5.90
N GLN A 391 0.21 -13.65 -4.94
CA GLN A 391 -0.07 -13.14 -3.60
C GLN A 391 1.18 -12.63 -2.86
N LYS A 392 2.34 -13.28 -3.05
CA LYS A 392 3.60 -12.79 -2.48
C LYS A 392 4.04 -11.49 -3.14
N VAL A 393 3.90 -11.38 -4.47
CA VAL A 393 4.20 -10.15 -5.21
C VAL A 393 3.35 -8.99 -4.69
N CYS A 394 2.05 -9.19 -4.51
CA CYS A 394 1.14 -8.19 -3.92
C CYS A 394 1.43 -7.77 -2.49
N LYS A 395 2.12 -8.63 -1.71
CA LYS A 395 2.52 -8.29 -0.33
C LYS A 395 3.86 -7.56 -0.29
N ARG A 396 4.62 -7.60 -1.39
CA ARG A 396 5.94 -6.98 -1.51
C ARG A 396 5.89 -5.63 -2.21
N GLY A 397 5.21 -5.56 -3.37
CA GLY A 397 4.91 -4.31 -4.06
C GLY A 397 3.78 -3.59 -3.37
#